data_AF-A0A090WUZ6-F1
#
_entry.id   AF-A0A090WUZ6-F1
#
_cell.length_a   1.000
_cell.length_b   1.000
_cell.length_c   1.000
_cell.angle_alpha   90.00
_cell.angle_beta   90.00
_cell.angle_gamma   90.00
#
_symmetry.space_group_name_H-M   'P 1'
#
loop_
_entity.id
_entity.type
_entity.pdbx_description
1 polymer ?
#
loop_
_entity_poly.entity_id
_entity_poly.type
_entity_poly.pdbx_seq_one_letter_code
_entity_poly.pdbx_strand_id
1 'polypeptide(L)'
;MKKVEEGEYKGWNLLDANGRWDVDRTKENQKKVGNSNNDFALGFNTSVTYKNFTLSASLDWRQGGDFFSESMKRMARSGKIESWNNGISTSTFTGVLNANSFNGDRAALANEIKTNPIYRDNNVWVGGRNQELGGFDYNGNYNGAFFPGVIDNGDGTYTENFGGAEGTQFFDAYRVVESSGSFWRTGETFMYDASFVKLRDITLSYKFSNKVAKYISAEIFHFRYMLKTSCYGQKPILV
;
A
#
# COMPACT_ATOMS: atom_id res chain seq x y z
N MET A 1 -12.09 10.82 6.28
CA MET A 1 -13.26 9.93 6.47
C MET A 1 -14.02 10.44 7.66
N LYS A 2 -15.34 10.54 7.55
CA LYS A 2 -16.18 10.92 8.67
C LYS A 2 -16.42 9.70 9.57
N LYS A 3 -16.54 9.94 10.86
CA LYS A 3 -16.90 8.94 11.86
C LYS A 3 -18.13 9.42 12.62
N VAL A 4 -18.85 8.48 13.20
CA VAL A 4 -19.93 8.80 14.14
C VAL A 4 -19.30 9.36 15.42
N GLU A 5 -19.73 10.56 15.83
CA GLU A 5 -19.13 11.27 16.97
C GLU A 5 -19.71 10.83 18.33
N GLU A 6 -20.98 10.43 18.35
CA GLU A 6 -21.73 10.13 19.58
C GLU A 6 -22.73 8.98 19.38
N GLY A 7 -23.25 8.43 20.49
CA GLY A 7 -24.20 7.32 20.48
C GLY A 7 -23.58 5.93 20.39
N GLU A 8 -24.41 4.93 20.08
CA GLU A 8 -24.02 3.50 20.06
C GLU A 8 -22.90 3.21 19.05
N TYR A 9 -22.94 3.84 17.88
CA TYR A 9 -21.97 3.62 16.81
C TYR A 9 -20.76 4.55 16.89
N LYS A 10 -20.52 5.23 18.01
CA LYS A 10 -19.39 6.15 18.17
C LYS A 10 -18.05 5.53 17.71
N GLY A 11 -17.34 6.25 16.85
CA GLY A 11 -16.05 5.85 16.30
C GLY A 11 -16.12 4.99 15.03
N TRP A 12 -17.31 4.50 14.64
CA TRP A 12 -17.50 3.82 13.36
C TRP A 12 -17.44 4.77 12.18
N ASN A 13 -16.95 4.28 11.04
CA ASN A 13 -16.94 5.04 9.79
C ASN A 13 -18.37 5.30 9.30
N LEU A 14 -18.65 6.55 8.92
CA LEU A 14 -19.85 6.90 8.20
C LEU A 14 -19.71 6.50 6.73
N LEU A 15 -20.76 5.92 6.19
CA LEU A 15 -20.81 5.43 4.83
C LEU A 15 -21.85 6.20 4.00
N ASP A 16 -21.57 6.37 2.71
CA ASP A 16 -22.56 6.79 1.73
C ASP A 16 -23.57 5.68 1.45
N ALA A 17 -24.67 6.01 0.75
CA ALA A 17 -25.74 5.06 0.42
C ALA A 17 -25.27 3.81 -0.35
N ASN A 18 -24.06 3.81 -0.91
CA ASN A 18 -23.47 2.67 -1.62
C ASN A 18 -22.46 1.90 -0.75
N GLY A 19 -22.43 2.13 0.57
CA GLY A 19 -21.51 1.47 1.50
C GLY A 19 -20.05 1.90 1.36
N ARG A 20 -19.76 3.07 0.79
CA ARG A 20 -18.39 3.62 0.71
C ARG A 20 -18.14 4.59 1.83
N TRP A 21 -16.90 4.77 2.26
CA TRP A 21 -16.58 5.79 3.26
C TRP A 21 -17.05 7.16 2.79
N ASP A 22 -17.85 7.82 3.62
CA ASP A 22 -18.11 9.24 3.49
C ASP A 22 -16.82 9.98 3.85
N VAL A 23 -16.31 10.74 2.90
CA VAL A 23 -15.05 11.47 3.05
C VAL A 23 -15.39 12.94 2.88
N ASP A 24 -15.10 13.71 3.92
CA ASP A 24 -15.12 15.16 3.82
C ASP A 24 -14.03 15.62 2.83
N ARG A 25 -14.47 16.28 1.76
CA ARG A 25 -13.59 16.81 0.70
C ARG A 25 -13.42 18.32 0.79
N THR A 26 -14.01 18.97 1.79
CA THR A 26 -13.81 20.40 2.02
C THR A 26 -12.34 20.69 2.25
N LYS A 27 -11.86 21.82 1.70
CA LYS A 27 -10.43 22.17 1.70
C LYS A 27 -9.84 22.25 3.10
N GLU A 28 -10.65 22.62 4.09
CA GLU A 28 -10.25 22.77 5.50
C GLU A 28 -10.00 21.41 6.18
N ASN A 29 -10.72 20.36 5.76
CA ASN A 29 -10.63 19.01 6.34
C ASN A 29 -9.80 18.03 5.49
N GLN A 30 -9.18 18.51 4.39
CA GLN A 30 -8.26 17.72 3.59
C GLN A 30 -6.95 17.48 4.35
N LYS A 31 -6.68 16.20 4.67
CA LYS A 31 -5.42 15.80 5.28
C LYS A 31 -4.29 15.79 4.25
N LYS A 32 -3.11 16.24 4.65
CA LYS A 32 -1.88 16.12 3.85
C LYS A 32 -1.46 14.65 3.83
N VAL A 33 -1.54 14.02 2.66
CA VAL A 33 -1.27 12.58 2.47
C VAL A 33 0.18 12.23 2.20
N GLY A 34 1.03 13.21 1.88
CA GLY A 34 2.45 12.97 1.61
C GLY A 34 3.22 14.24 1.24
N ASN A 35 4.53 14.12 1.11
CA ASN A 35 5.45 15.15 0.66
C ASN A 35 6.47 14.56 -0.32
N SER A 36 6.47 14.96 -1.58
CA SER A 36 7.42 14.42 -2.57
C SER A 36 8.85 14.96 -2.47
N ASN A 37 9.09 15.97 -1.64
CA ASN A 37 10.43 16.51 -1.44
C ASN A 37 11.22 15.62 -0.46
N ASN A 38 12.47 15.31 -0.80
CA ASN A 38 13.39 14.63 0.11
C ASN A 38 13.78 15.58 1.26
N ASP A 39 14.03 15.02 2.43
CA ASP A 39 14.59 15.75 3.57
C ASP A 39 16.06 16.09 3.30
N PHE A 40 16.79 15.15 2.68
CA PHE A 40 18.13 15.41 2.14
C PHE A 40 18.48 14.51 0.95
N ALA A 41 19.52 14.91 0.21
CA ALA A 41 20.15 14.12 -0.83
C ALA A 41 21.68 14.26 -0.74
N LEU A 42 22.39 13.13 -0.69
CA LEU A 42 23.84 13.05 -0.57
C LEU A 42 24.41 12.16 -1.68
N GLY A 43 25.52 12.59 -2.27
CA GLY A 43 26.29 11.81 -3.23
C GLY A 43 27.69 11.53 -2.69
N PHE A 44 28.09 10.27 -2.68
CA PHE A 44 29.42 9.85 -2.23
C PHE A 44 30.19 9.26 -3.41
N ASN A 45 31.40 9.77 -3.64
CA ASN A 45 32.31 9.20 -4.63
C ASN A 45 33.59 8.80 -3.91
N THR A 46 34.01 7.55 -4.10
CA THR A 46 35.27 7.04 -3.55
C THR A 46 36.12 6.45 -4.67
N SER A 47 37.43 6.64 -4.54
CA SER A 47 38.43 6.05 -5.44
C SER A 47 39.62 5.64 -4.59
N VAL A 48 39.87 4.34 -4.51
CA VAL A 48 40.98 3.78 -3.75
C VAL A 48 41.92 3.07 -4.71
N THR A 49 43.17 3.50 -4.72
CA THR A 49 44.24 2.87 -5.50
C THR A 49 45.15 2.08 -4.59
N TYR A 50 45.36 0.81 -4.91
CA TYR A 50 46.37 -0.02 -4.28
C TYR A 50 47.19 -0.75 -5.34
N LYS A 51 48.49 -0.42 -5.39
CA LYS A 51 49.41 -0.85 -6.46
C LYS A 51 48.82 -0.51 -7.84
N ASN A 52 48.59 -1.53 -8.64
CA ASN A 52 48.11 -1.43 -10.00
C ASN A 52 46.58 -1.48 -10.09
N PHE A 53 45.87 -1.70 -8.97
CA PHE A 53 44.42 -1.74 -8.92
C PHE A 53 43.85 -0.40 -8.45
N THR A 54 42.79 0.06 -9.09
CA THR A 54 41.98 1.20 -8.64
C THR A 54 40.53 0.76 -8.59
N LEU A 55 39.90 0.91 -7.43
CA LEU A 55 38.48 0.71 -7.24
C LEU A 55 37.80 2.08 -7.10
N SER A 56 36.91 2.40 -8.02
CA SER A 56 36.06 3.59 -7.97
C SER A 56 34.61 3.17 -7.73
N ALA A 57 33.91 3.86 -6.84
CA ALA A 57 32.48 3.63 -6.60
C ALA A 57 31.74 4.96 -6.38
N SER A 58 30.50 5.03 -6.86
CA SER A 58 29.62 6.18 -6.68
C SER A 58 28.30 5.74 -6.03
N LEU A 59 27.91 6.40 -4.95
CA LEU A 59 26.70 6.13 -4.17
C LEU A 59 25.82 7.37 -4.10
N ASP A 60 24.52 7.18 -4.22
CA ASP A 60 23.48 8.20 -4.09
C ASP A 60 22.52 7.79 -2.98
N TRP A 61 22.38 8.67 -2.00
CA TRP A 61 21.46 8.50 -0.88
C TRP A 61 20.46 9.64 -0.89
N ARG A 62 19.19 9.30 -1.05
CA ARG A 62 18.09 10.23 -0.82
C ARG A 62 17.25 9.72 0.34
N GLN A 63 16.95 10.62 1.27
CA GLN A 63 16.18 10.30 2.46
C GLN A 63 14.98 11.22 2.55
N GLY A 64 13.84 10.63 2.90
CA GLY A 64 12.57 11.31 2.94
C GLY A 64 11.93 11.39 1.56
N GLY A 65 10.78 12.04 1.52
CA GLY A 65 9.94 12.06 0.35
C GLY A 65 8.94 10.90 0.32
N ASP A 66 7.83 11.14 -0.37
CA ASP A 66 6.74 10.21 -0.59
C ASP A 66 6.37 10.19 -2.07
N PHE A 67 6.09 9.00 -2.59
CA PHE A 67 5.58 8.85 -3.94
C PHE A 67 4.36 7.95 -3.98
N PHE A 68 3.42 8.30 -4.86
CA PHE A 68 2.23 7.48 -5.11
C PHE A 68 2.53 6.42 -6.16
N SER A 69 2.27 5.15 -5.86
CA SER A 69 2.52 4.04 -6.78
C SER A 69 1.25 3.51 -7.44
N GLU A 70 0.96 4.03 -8.64
CA GLU A 70 -0.15 3.55 -9.47
C GLU A 70 0.04 2.06 -9.86
N SER A 71 1.28 1.62 -10.05
CA SER A 71 1.60 0.22 -10.34
C SER A 71 1.21 -0.70 -9.19
N MET A 72 1.55 -0.32 -7.95
CA MET A 72 1.13 -1.09 -6.76
C MET A 72 -0.38 -1.10 -6.60
N LYS A 73 -1.05 0.04 -6.82
CA LYS A 73 -2.52 0.08 -6.82
C LYS A 73 -3.13 -0.89 -7.83
N ARG A 74 -2.63 -0.93 -9.07
CA ARG A 74 -3.12 -1.87 -10.09
C ARG A 74 -2.82 -3.33 -9.77
N MET A 75 -1.69 -3.60 -9.13
CA MET A 75 -1.38 -4.94 -8.65
C MET A 75 -2.30 -5.34 -7.48
N ALA A 76 -2.52 -4.45 -6.52
CA ALA A 76 -3.51 -4.62 -5.47
C ALA A 76 -4.88 -4.92 -6.07
N ARG A 77 -5.33 -4.11 -7.04
CA ARG A 77 -6.61 -4.28 -7.73
C ARG A 77 -6.70 -5.60 -8.48
N SER A 78 -5.63 -6.08 -9.11
CA SER A 78 -5.62 -7.38 -9.81
C SER A 78 -5.37 -8.57 -8.88
N GLY A 79 -5.08 -8.32 -7.60
CA GLY A 79 -4.81 -9.35 -6.60
C GLY A 79 -3.38 -9.85 -6.66
N LYS A 80 -2.52 -9.35 -7.54
CA LYS A 80 -1.21 -9.95 -7.83
C LYS A 80 -0.12 -9.71 -6.78
N ILE A 81 -0.45 -9.06 -5.67
CA ILE A 81 0.46 -8.86 -4.54
C ILE A 81 -0.21 -9.44 -3.31
N GLU A 82 0.52 -10.13 -2.45
CA GLU A 82 -0.04 -10.78 -1.26
C GLU A 82 -0.55 -9.75 -0.22
N SER A 83 0.19 -8.65 -0.08
CA SER A 83 -0.16 -7.50 0.74
C SER A 83 0.33 -6.21 0.06
N TRP A 84 -0.38 -5.08 0.22
CA TRP A 84 0.07 -3.78 -0.31
C TRP A 84 0.56 -2.78 0.75
N ASN A 85 0.36 -3.07 2.04
CA ASN A 85 0.73 -2.14 3.13
C ASN A 85 1.10 -2.84 4.46
N ASN A 86 1.41 -4.15 4.45
CA ASN A 86 1.79 -4.97 5.62
C ASN A 86 1.04 -4.66 6.94
N GLY A 87 -0.28 -4.54 6.87
CA GLY A 87 -1.13 -4.14 7.98
C GLY A 87 -2.47 -4.87 7.97
N ILE A 88 -3.32 -4.57 8.95
CA ILE A 88 -4.61 -5.24 9.09
C ILE A 88 -5.48 -5.08 7.83
N SER A 89 -5.38 -3.94 7.13
CA SER A 89 -6.16 -3.63 5.93
C SER A 89 -5.69 -4.28 4.62
N THR A 90 -4.68 -5.15 4.65
CA THR A 90 -3.76 -5.28 3.50
C THR A 90 -3.93 -6.49 2.62
N SER A 91 -4.86 -7.38 2.96
CA SER A 91 -5.15 -8.52 2.10
C SER A 91 -5.79 -8.03 0.80
N THR A 92 -5.21 -8.50 -0.31
CA THR A 92 -5.65 -8.17 -1.67
C THR A 92 -6.73 -9.08 -2.20
N PHE A 93 -6.63 -10.36 -1.88
CA PHE A 93 -7.50 -11.40 -2.42
C PHE A 93 -8.79 -11.51 -1.62
N THR A 94 -8.67 -11.41 -0.30
CA THR A 94 -9.74 -11.52 0.68
C THR A 94 -9.72 -10.31 1.61
N GLY A 95 -10.84 -9.98 2.24
CA GLY A 95 -10.85 -9.07 3.36
C GLY A 95 -10.23 -9.71 4.60
N VAL A 96 -10.19 -8.95 5.70
CA VAL A 96 -9.77 -9.46 7.02
C VAL A 96 -10.67 -10.61 7.47
N LEU A 97 -11.97 -10.48 7.15
CA LEU A 97 -12.96 -11.55 7.19
C LEU A 97 -13.63 -11.66 5.83
N ASN A 98 -14.40 -12.73 5.63
CA ASN A 98 -15.02 -13.03 4.36
C ASN A 98 -16.33 -13.84 4.54
N ALA A 99 -16.99 -14.20 3.44
CA ALA A 99 -18.27 -14.90 3.46
C ALA A 99 -18.22 -16.30 4.09
N ASN A 100 -17.05 -16.91 4.17
CA ASN A 100 -16.86 -18.24 4.77
C ASN A 100 -16.44 -18.16 6.25
N SER A 101 -16.17 -16.95 6.77
CA SER A 101 -15.90 -16.74 8.19
C SER A 101 -17.07 -17.24 9.03
N PHE A 102 -16.77 -17.85 10.19
CA PHE A 102 -17.78 -18.43 11.08
C PHE A 102 -18.68 -19.47 10.38
N ASN A 103 -18.11 -20.26 9.46
CA ASN A 103 -18.84 -21.23 8.64
C ASN A 103 -20.03 -20.63 7.86
N GLY A 104 -19.93 -19.34 7.49
CA GLY A 104 -20.98 -18.62 6.76
C GLY A 104 -22.06 -18.00 7.64
N ASP A 105 -21.94 -18.05 8.96
CA ASP A 105 -22.85 -17.36 9.86
C ASP A 105 -22.66 -15.84 9.79
N ARG A 106 -23.57 -15.18 9.08
CA ARG A 106 -23.58 -13.72 8.89
C ARG A 106 -23.87 -12.93 10.18
N ALA A 107 -24.60 -13.52 11.13
CA ALA A 107 -24.87 -12.86 12.41
C ALA A 107 -23.63 -12.91 13.32
N ALA A 108 -22.94 -14.06 13.36
CA ALA A 108 -21.67 -14.19 14.06
C ALA A 108 -20.60 -13.26 13.46
N LEU A 109 -20.52 -13.18 12.12
CA LEU A 109 -19.65 -12.24 11.41
C LEU A 109 -19.91 -10.78 11.83
N ALA A 110 -21.17 -10.36 11.80
CA ALA A 110 -21.54 -8.99 12.18
C ALA A 110 -21.20 -8.69 13.64
N ASN A 111 -21.42 -9.65 14.55
CA ASN A 111 -21.08 -9.50 15.96
C ASN A 111 -19.56 -9.42 16.18
N GLU A 112 -18.76 -10.23 15.50
CA GLU A 112 -17.29 -10.13 15.54
C GLU A 112 -16.84 -8.74 15.11
N ILE A 113 -17.34 -8.26 13.96
CA ILE A 113 -16.97 -6.96 13.44
C ILE A 113 -17.34 -5.85 14.43
N LYS A 114 -18.54 -5.90 15.03
CA LYS A 114 -19.00 -4.89 15.99
C LYS A 114 -18.20 -4.89 17.30
N THR A 115 -17.80 -6.06 17.79
CA THR A 115 -17.17 -6.20 19.10
C THR A 115 -15.65 -6.07 19.07
N ASN A 116 -15.02 -6.34 17.93
CA ASN A 116 -13.58 -6.27 17.78
C ASN A 116 -13.14 -4.87 17.31
N PRO A 117 -12.39 -4.10 18.13
CA PRO A 117 -11.98 -2.74 17.81
C PRO A 117 -11.17 -2.62 16.51
N ILE A 118 -10.54 -3.72 16.07
CA ILE A 118 -9.76 -3.74 14.83
C ILE A 118 -10.57 -3.22 13.63
N TYR A 119 -11.85 -3.58 13.51
CA TYR A 119 -12.69 -3.19 12.37
C TYR A 119 -13.22 -1.75 12.47
N ARG A 120 -13.33 -1.21 13.69
CA ARG A 120 -13.74 0.17 13.96
C ARG A 120 -12.56 1.15 13.80
N ASP A 121 -11.40 0.73 14.30
CA ASP A 121 -10.24 1.59 14.47
C ASP A 121 -9.33 1.57 13.23
N ASN A 122 -9.44 0.54 12.39
CA ASN A 122 -8.67 0.43 11.15
C ASN A 122 -9.56 0.48 9.90
N ASN A 123 -8.96 0.96 8.82
CA ASN A 123 -9.59 1.05 7.51
C ASN A 123 -9.58 -0.30 6.82
N VAL A 124 -10.46 -1.22 7.19
CA VAL A 124 -10.49 -2.59 6.66
C VAL A 124 -11.62 -2.80 5.66
N TRP A 125 -11.53 -3.87 4.88
CA TRP A 125 -12.61 -4.36 4.05
C TRP A 125 -12.85 -5.84 4.34
N VAL A 126 -14.06 -6.30 4.04
CA VAL A 126 -14.53 -7.66 4.33
C VAL A 126 -15.11 -8.24 3.04
N GLY A 127 -14.83 -9.51 2.76
CA GLY A 127 -15.30 -10.22 1.55
C GLY A 127 -14.16 -10.86 0.75
N GLY A 128 -14.36 -11.00 -0.56
CA GLY A 128 -13.43 -11.72 -1.41
C GLY A 128 -13.78 -11.60 -2.89
N ARG A 129 -12.85 -12.00 -3.76
CA ARG A 129 -12.97 -11.79 -5.22
C ARG A 129 -13.72 -12.87 -5.99
N ASN A 130 -13.87 -14.03 -5.38
CA ASN A 130 -14.64 -15.16 -5.90
C ASN A 130 -15.11 -16.01 -4.71
N GLN A 131 -15.89 -17.06 -4.98
CA GLN A 131 -16.45 -17.93 -3.95
C GLN A 131 -15.37 -18.63 -3.11
N GLU A 132 -14.30 -19.12 -3.75
CA GLU A 132 -13.18 -19.81 -3.08
C GLU A 132 -12.44 -18.87 -2.12
N LEU A 133 -12.37 -17.59 -2.46
CA LEU A 133 -11.77 -16.52 -1.68
C LEU A 133 -12.77 -15.87 -0.73
N GLY A 134 -13.96 -16.43 -0.54
CA GLY A 134 -14.96 -15.94 0.42
C GLY A 134 -15.64 -14.63 0.00
N GLY A 135 -15.79 -14.38 -1.30
CA GLY A 135 -16.64 -13.29 -1.78
C GLY A 135 -18.11 -13.54 -1.45
N PHE A 136 -18.80 -12.49 -1.02
CA PHE A 136 -20.24 -12.52 -0.82
C PHE A 136 -20.96 -12.59 -2.18
N ASP A 137 -22.19 -13.09 -2.19
CA ASP A 137 -23.03 -12.94 -3.39
C ASP A 137 -23.32 -11.45 -3.63
N TYR A 138 -23.07 -11.01 -4.86
CA TYR A 138 -23.32 -9.67 -5.33
C TYR A 138 -23.75 -9.75 -6.81
N ASN A 139 -25.05 -9.52 -7.05
CA ASN A 139 -25.67 -9.61 -8.37
C ASN A 139 -25.40 -10.96 -9.06
N GLY A 140 -25.50 -12.07 -8.31
CA GLY A 140 -25.27 -13.43 -8.82
C GLY A 140 -23.81 -13.78 -9.06
N ASN A 141 -22.87 -12.94 -8.61
CA ASN A 141 -21.43 -13.22 -8.61
C ASN A 141 -20.93 -13.29 -7.18
N TYR A 142 -20.08 -14.27 -6.87
CA TYR A 142 -19.48 -14.41 -5.53
C TYR A 142 -18.23 -13.54 -5.35
N ASN A 143 -18.28 -12.28 -5.77
CA ASN A 143 -17.17 -11.33 -5.68
C ASN A 143 -17.51 -10.10 -4.81
N GLY A 144 -18.52 -10.24 -3.95
CA GLY A 144 -19.00 -9.21 -3.05
C GLY A 144 -18.02 -8.92 -1.92
N ALA A 145 -17.89 -7.63 -1.63
CA ALA A 145 -17.14 -7.06 -0.53
C ALA A 145 -17.88 -5.86 0.05
N PHE A 146 -17.58 -5.49 1.29
CA PHE A 146 -18.12 -4.30 1.94
C PHE A 146 -17.08 -3.63 2.87
N PHE A 147 -17.38 -2.39 3.27
CA PHE A 147 -16.60 -1.65 4.27
C PHE A 147 -17.37 -1.58 5.58
N PRO A 148 -16.82 -2.05 6.72
CA PRO A 148 -17.48 -1.91 8.01
C PRO A 148 -17.77 -0.45 8.38
N GLY A 149 -18.98 -0.20 8.87
CA GLY A 149 -19.45 1.13 9.25
C GLY A 149 -20.97 1.21 9.30
N VAL A 150 -21.49 2.44 9.32
CA VAL A 150 -22.93 2.72 9.32
C VAL A 150 -23.30 3.79 8.30
N ILE A 151 -24.50 3.69 7.76
CA ILE A 151 -25.09 4.68 6.85
C ILE A 151 -26.07 5.53 7.66
N ASP A 152 -25.92 6.85 7.62
CA ASP A 152 -26.83 7.80 8.27
C ASP A 152 -28.13 7.92 7.44
N ASN A 153 -29.27 7.67 8.09
CA ASN A 153 -30.58 7.73 7.45
C ASN A 153 -31.17 9.16 7.42
N GLY A 154 -30.55 10.12 8.13
CA GLY A 154 -30.97 11.52 8.20
C GLY A 154 -32.11 11.81 9.18
N ASP A 155 -32.59 10.79 9.89
CA ASP A 155 -33.63 10.87 10.92
C ASP A 155 -33.08 10.60 12.35
N GLY A 156 -31.75 10.56 12.48
CA GLY A 156 -31.05 10.21 13.71
C GLY A 156 -30.86 8.71 13.91
N THR A 157 -31.31 7.87 12.98
CA THR A 157 -31.04 6.43 12.96
C THR A 157 -29.94 6.06 11.98
N TYR A 158 -29.36 4.87 12.16
CA TYR A 158 -28.29 4.34 11.33
C TYR A 158 -28.66 2.98 10.74
N THR A 159 -28.27 2.75 9.50
CA THR A 159 -28.30 1.42 8.86
C THR A 159 -26.94 0.74 9.03
N GLU A 160 -26.91 -0.47 9.62
CA GLU A 160 -25.68 -1.24 9.85
C GLU A 160 -25.09 -1.81 8.55
N ASN A 161 -23.76 -1.71 8.40
CA ASN A 161 -23.00 -2.29 7.27
C ASN A 161 -21.91 -3.24 7.78
N PHE A 162 -22.28 -4.23 8.60
CA PHE A 162 -21.34 -5.16 9.27
C PHE A 162 -21.36 -6.58 8.71
N GLY A 163 -21.96 -6.83 7.54
CA GLY A 163 -22.00 -8.17 6.93
C GLY A 163 -23.23 -9.00 7.30
N GLY A 164 -24.09 -8.47 8.17
CA GLY A 164 -25.39 -9.05 8.53
C GLY A 164 -26.30 -9.23 7.32
N ALA A 165 -27.32 -10.08 7.44
CA ALA A 165 -28.21 -10.47 6.35
C ALA A 165 -28.87 -9.28 5.63
N GLU A 166 -29.19 -8.24 6.39
CA GLU A 166 -29.86 -7.03 5.93
C GLU A 166 -28.95 -5.80 6.10
N GLY A 167 -29.28 -4.71 5.40
CA GLY A 167 -28.60 -3.40 5.52
C GLY A 167 -27.23 -3.32 4.85
N THR A 168 -26.49 -4.44 4.74
CA THR A 168 -25.13 -4.44 4.20
C THR A 168 -25.09 -4.15 2.70
N GLN A 169 -24.42 -3.07 2.32
CA GLN A 169 -24.18 -2.65 0.95
C GLN A 169 -22.91 -3.31 0.41
N PHE A 170 -23.11 -4.35 -0.40
CA PHE A 170 -22.03 -5.04 -1.09
C PHE A 170 -21.65 -4.35 -2.39
N PHE A 171 -20.41 -4.60 -2.81
CA PHE A 171 -19.87 -4.18 -4.07
C PHE A 171 -18.81 -5.15 -4.56
N ASP A 172 -18.44 -5.03 -5.83
CA ASP A 172 -17.35 -5.82 -6.42
C ASP A 172 -16.00 -5.59 -5.71
N ALA A 173 -15.41 -6.64 -5.15
CA ALA A 173 -14.14 -6.63 -4.42
C ALA A 173 -12.97 -6.03 -5.23
N TYR A 174 -12.99 -6.09 -6.56
CA TYR A 174 -11.98 -5.43 -7.40
C TYR A 174 -12.03 -3.90 -7.30
N ARG A 175 -13.13 -3.34 -6.78
CA ARG A 175 -13.30 -1.90 -6.57
C ARG A 175 -12.75 -1.39 -5.25
N VAL A 176 -12.38 -2.26 -4.30
CA VAL A 176 -11.88 -1.88 -2.96
C VAL A 176 -10.83 -0.76 -3.04
N VAL A 177 -9.88 -0.88 -3.98
CA VAL A 177 -8.73 0.01 -4.15
C VAL A 177 -8.84 0.97 -5.35
N GLU A 178 -9.97 0.95 -6.06
CA GLU A 178 -10.22 1.81 -7.23
C GLU A 178 -10.85 3.13 -6.84
N SER A 179 -10.96 4.06 -7.81
CA SER A 179 -11.59 5.38 -7.62
C SER A 179 -13.03 5.33 -7.12
N SER A 180 -13.73 4.22 -7.38
CA SER A 180 -15.09 3.97 -6.88
C SER A 180 -15.15 3.28 -5.51
N GLY A 181 -14.00 2.81 -4.98
CA GLY A 181 -13.86 2.27 -3.63
C GLY A 181 -13.32 3.27 -2.63
N SER A 182 -13.31 2.89 -1.36
CA SER A 182 -13.02 3.82 -0.27
C SER A 182 -11.53 4.03 -0.02
N PHE A 183 -10.66 3.04 -0.28
CA PHE A 183 -9.21 3.21 -0.08
C PHE A 183 -8.61 4.29 -0.98
N TRP A 184 -9.05 4.37 -2.23
CA TRP A 184 -8.61 5.44 -3.13
C TRP A 184 -9.02 6.84 -2.64
N ARG A 185 -10.19 6.96 -2.01
CA ARG A 185 -10.69 8.24 -1.47
C ARG A 185 -9.81 8.81 -0.34
N THR A 186 -8.96 7.98 0.28
CA THR A 186 -8.05 8.43 1.35
C THR A 186 -6.69 8.88 0.84
N GLY A 187 -6.24 8.45 -0.35
CA GLY A 187 -4.96 8.85 -0.96
C GLY A 187 -3.69 8.33 -0.27
N GLU A 188 -3.79 7.85 0.98
CA GLU A 188 -2.66 7.41 1.80
C GLU A 188 -2.21 5.97 1.50
N THR A 189 -3.14 5.10 1.06
CA THR A 189 -2.93 3.64 0.99
C THR A 189 -1.82 3.19 0.03
N PHE A 190 -1.55 3.98 -1.02
CA PHE A 190 -0.53 3.67 -2.03
C PHE A 190 0.59 4.69 -2.06
N MET A 191 0.79 5.37 -0.93
CA MET A 191 1.94 6.23 -0.70
C MET A 191 3.12 5.38 -0.18
N TYR A 192 4.28 5.54 -0.79
CA TYR A 192 5.49 4.78 -0.48
C TYR A 192 6.64 5.70 -0.14
N ASP A 193 7.59 5.20 0.66
CA ASP A 193 8.81 5.92 1.00
C ASP A 193 9.67 6.12 -0.25
N ALA A 194 10.00 7.37 -0.56
CA ALA A 194 10.89 7.67 -1.67
C ALA A 194 12.37 7.54 -1.30
N SER A 195 12.70 7.20 -0.05
CA SER A 195 14.08 7.05 0.38
C SER A 195 14.74 5.85 -0.28
N PHE A 196 16.00 6.04 -0.66
CA PHE A 196 16.82 4.96 -1.20
C PHE A 196 18.29 5.21 -0.92
N VAL A 197 19.03 4.11 -0.86
CA VAL A 197 20.48 4.09 -1.04
C VAL A 197 20.76 3.32 -2.31
N LYS A 198 21.47 3.95 -3.25
CA LYS A 198 21.77 3.38 -4.56
C LYS A 198 23.26 3.45 -4.85
N LEU A 199 23.88 2.30 -5.11
CA LEU A 199 25.18 2.23 -5.78
C LEU A 199 24.94 2.51 -7.27
N ARG A 200 25.49 3.61 -7.80
CA ARG A 200 25.27 4.04 -9.19
C ARG A 200 26.22 3.33 -10.14
N ASP A 201 27.52 3.33 -9.81
CA ASP A 201 28.52 2.56 -10.53
C ASP A 201 29.65 2.09 -9.63
N ILE A 202 30.23 0.96 -10.02
CA ILE A 202 31.47 0.44 -9.46
C ILE A 202 32.40 0.10 -10.63
N THR A 203 33.63 0.60 -10.56
CA THR A 203 34.65 0.39 -11.59
C THR A 203 35.91 -0.15 -10.95
N LEU A 204 36.33 -1.34 -11.38
CA LEU A 204 37.64 -1.88 -11.06
C LEU A 204 38.56 -1.64 -12.26
N SER A 205 39.68 -0.97 -12.03
CA SER A 205 40.68 -0.68 -13.04
C SER A 205 41.99 -1.35 -12.66
N TYR A 206 42.68 -1.93 -13.64
CA TYR A 206 44.02 -2.51 -13.47
C TYR A 206 44.99 -1.92 -14.48
N LYS A 207 46.05 -1.27 -14.00
CA LYS A 207 47.14 -0.77 -14.84
C LYS A 207 48.17 -1.87 -15.07
N PHE A 208 48.39 -2.27 -16.32
CA PHE A 208 49.39 -3.28 -16.63
C PHE A 208 50.82 -2.75 -16.39
N SER A 209 51.75 -3.65 -16.09
CA SER A 209 53.18 -3.30 -16.09
C SER A 209 53.65 -3.07 -17.52
N ASN A 210 54.68 -2.24 -17.73
CA ASN A 210 55.17 -1.87 -19.07
C ASN A 210 55.51 -3.09 -19.96
N LYS A 211 55.95 -4.20 -19.37
CA LYS A 211 56.24 -5.44 -20.12
C LYS A 211 54.97 -6.08 -20.67
N VAL A 212 53.95 -6.24 -19.83
CA VAL A 212 52.66 -6.83 -20.22
C VAL A 212 51.95 -5.90 -21.18
N ALA A 213 51.92 -4.60 -20.89
CA ALA A 213 51.25 -3.60 -21.73
C ALA A 213 51.75 -3.59 -23.17
N LYS A 214 53.07 -3.74 -23.40
CA LYS A 214 53.66 -3.86 -24.74
C LYS A 214 53.28 -5.15 -25.46
N TYR A 215 53.09 -6.25 -24.73
CA TYR A 215 52.74 -7.54 -25.32
C TYR A 215 51.27 -7.60 -25.74
N ILE A 216 50.38 -7.01 -24.93
CA ILE A 216 48.93 -7.00 -25.20
C ILE A 216 48.44 -5.73 -25.91
N SER A 217 49.33 -4.78 -26.20
CA SER A 217 49.04 -3.47 -26.78
C SER A 217 47.95 -2.68 -26.04
N ALA A 218 47.89 -2.80 -24.71
CA ALA A 218 46.92 -2.11 -23.86
C ALA A 218 47.53 -1.69 -22.51
N GLU A 219 47.26 -0.48 -22.06
CA GLU A 219 47.88 0.08 -20.84
C GLU A 219 47.06 -0.18 -19.57
N ILE A 220 45.73 -0.10 -19.66
CA ILE A 220 44.82 -0.22 -18.52
C ILE A 220 43.62 -1.06 -18.95
N PHE A 221 43.21 -1.99 -18.09
CA PHE A 221 41.96 -2.70 -18.19
C PHE A 221 40.94 -2.09 -17.24
N HIS A 222 39.73 -1.81 -17.73
CA HIS A 222 38.61 -1.33 -16.93
C HIS A 222 37.49 -2.36 -16.96
N PHE A 223 37.06 -2.80 -15.79
CA PHE A 223 35.79 -3.49 -15.61
C PHE A 223 34.83 -2.54 -14.89
N ARG A 224 33.77 -2.12 -15.58
CA ARG A 224 32.73 -1.24 -15.04
C ARG A 224 31.44 -2.02 -14.94
N TYR A 225 30.80 -1.96 -13.78
CA TYR A 225 29.45 -2.45 -13.58
C TYR A 225 28.55 -1.29 -13.13
N MET A 226 27.44 -1.11 -13.84
CA MET A 226 26.43 -0.11 -13.51
C MET A 226 25.23 -0.80 -12.90
N LEU A 227 24.90 -0.41 -11.68
CA LEU A 227 23.74 -0.92 -10.96
C LEU A 227 22.54 0.01 -11.21
N LYS A 228 21.52 -0.52 -11.87
CA LYS A 228 20.28 0.22 -12.13
C LYS A 228 19.25 0.12 -11.00
N THR A 229 19.42 -0.81 -10.07
CA THR A 229 18.44 -1.09 -9.02
C THR A 229 18.55 -0.11 -7.85
N SER A 230 17.41 0.43 -7.43
CA SER A 230 17.23 1.16 -6.17
C SER A 230 16.36 0.30 -5.28
N CYS A 231 16.72 0.13 -4.01
CA CYS A 231 15.85 -0.51 -3.02
C CYS A 231 14.94 0.57 -2.40
N TYR A 232 13.63 0.41 -2.55
CA TYR A 232 12.62 1.25 -1.91
C TYR A 232 11.95 0.42 -0.80
N GLY A 233 11.78 1.01 0.38
CA GLY A 233 10.98 0.45 1.47
C GLY A 233 9.57 1.04 1.47
N GLN A 234 8.62 0.36 2.11
CA GLN A 234 7.33 0.95 2.44
C GLN A 234 7.42 1.59 3.83
N LYS A 235 6.94 2.83 4.00
CA LYS A 235 6.98 3.49 5.32
C LYS A 235 6.13 2.70 6.34
N PRO A 236 6.68 2.34 7.50
CA PRO A 236 5.83 2.05 8.66
C PRO A 236 5.19 3.37 9.11
N ILE A 237 3.87 3.40 9.21
CA ILE A 237 3.15 4.54 9.81
C ILE A 237 3.28 4.39 11.33
N LEU A 238 3.97 5.32 11.97
CA LEU A 238 3.81 5.57 13.40
C LEU A 238 2.41 6.16 13.58
N VAL A 239 1.49 5.37 14.13
CA VAL A 239 0.16 5.80 14.57
C VAL A 239 0.28 6.53 15.90
#